data_AF-A0A2U1T630-F1
#
_entry.id   AF-A0A2U1T630-F1
#
_cell.length_a   1.000
_cell.length_b   1.000
_cell.length_c   1.000
_cell.angle_alpha   90.00
_cell.angle_beta   90.00
_cell.angle_gamma   90.00
#
_symmetry.space_group_name_H-M   'P 1'
#
loop_
_entity.id
_entity.type
_entity.pdbx_description
1 polymer ?
#
loop_
_entity_poly.entity_id
_entity_poly.type
_entity_poly.pdbx_seq_one_letter_code
_entity_poly.pdbx_strand_id
1 'polypeptide(L)'
;MGFWDVGPFDNSAALELVEDLRAGRFSLDVFRFRCAGSAAPDADDAAVVIALNALLTRPEERPAGIGEAELAEIDTAFNRSWLRKQAREILDAEHSSLYAHWEATGEAEEWVRATRGLTRILR
;
A
#
# COMPACT_ATOMS: atom_id res chain seq x y z
N MET A 1 -5.46 20.27 -5.76
CA MET A 1 -4.46 20.55 -4.69
C MET A 1 -3.89 19.19 -4.35
N GLY A 2 -2.64 18.94 -4.74
CA GLY A 2 -2.06 17.60 -4.88
C GLY A 2 -2.04 16.84 -3.56
N PHE A 3 -2.71 15.70 -3.54
CA PHE A 3 -2.79 14.78 -2.40
C PHE A 3 -1.74 13.67 -2.50
N TRP A 4 -0.94 13.69 -3.57
CA TRP A 4 0.00 12.66 -3.96
C TRP A 4 1.12 13.37 -4.72
N ASP A 5 2.35 13.38 -4.19
CA ASP A 5 3.51 13.88 -4.94
C ASP A 5 4.48 12.70 -5.15
N VAL A 6 4.05 11.82 -6.07
CA VAL A 6 4.77 10.73 -6.75
C VAL A 6 5.31 9.53 -5.94
N GLY A 7 5.23 9.51 -4.61
CA GLY A 7 5.68 8.38 -3.77
C GLY A 7 4.56 7.67 -3.00
N PRO A 8 4.67 6.35 -2.72
CA PRO A 8 3.64 5.54 -2.04
C PRO A 8 3.29 6.00 -0.61
N PHE A 9 4.01 6.99 -0.07
CA PHE A 9 3.85 7.55 1.27
C PHE A 9 3.32 8.98 1.30
N ASP A 10 3.02 9.59 0.15
CA ASP A 10 2.63 11.01 0.09
C ASP A 10 1.12 11.24 0.29
N ASN A 11 0.36 10.16 0.51
CA ASN A 11 -1.06 10.22 0.86
C ASN A 11 -1.28 10.12 2.37
N SER A 12 -2.37 10.75 2.85
CA SER A 12 -2.70 10.79 4.27
C SER A 12 -2.82 9.41 4.91
N ALA A 13 -3.38 8.43 4.21
CA ALA A 13 -3.56 7.07 4.74
C ALA A 13 -2.22 6.35 4.94
N ALA A 14 -1.25 6.57 4.05
CA ALA A 14 0.09 6.03 4.20
C ALA A 14 0.91 6.73 5.29
N LEU A 15 0.71 8.04 5.48
CA LEU A 15 1.31 8.76 6.61
C LEU A 15 0.78 8.25 7.94
N GLU A 16 -0.53 8.04 8.05
CA GLU A 16 -1.18 7.46 9.24
C GLU A 16 -0.67 6.03 9.51
N LEU A 17 -0.58 5.19 8.48
CA LEU A 17 0.03 3.86 8.57
C LEU A 17 1.45 3.92 9.15
N VAL A 18 2.29 4.82 8.65
CA VAL A 18 3.67 4.95 9.10
C VAL A 18 3.74 5.40 10.56
N GLU A 19 2.86 6.31 10.99
CA GLU A 19 2.74 6.69 12.39
C GLU A 19 2.31 5.51 13.27
N ASP A 20 1.32 4.74 12.83
CA ASP A 20 0.81 3.58 13.56
C ASP A 20 1.84 2.45 13.68
N LEU A 21 2.64 2.23 12.63
CA LEU A 21 3.75 1.29 12.68
C LEU A 21 4.82 1.73 13.70
N ARG A 22 5.21 3.00 13.68
CA ARG A 22 6.16 3.54 14.68
C ARG A 22 5.63 3.43 16.11
N ALA A 23 4.33 3.62 16.29
CA ALA A 23 3.68 3.53 17.59
C ALA A 23 3.38 2.07 18.03
N GLY A 24 3.62 1.07 17.17
CA GLY A 24 3.25 -0.32 17.42
C GLY A 24 1.74 -0.55 17.52
N ARG A 25 0.94 0.32 16.89
CA ARG A 25 -0.54 0.28 16.90
C ARG A 25 -1.13 -0.41 15.67
N PHE A 26 -0.33 -0.55 14.61
CA PHE A 26 -0.80 -1.19 13.40
C PHE A 26 -0.86 -2.71 13.54
N SER A 27 -1.98 -3.32 13.14
CA SER A 27 -2.14 -4.77 13.03
C SER A 27 -2.64 -5.15 11.65
N LEU A 28 -1.83 -5.92 10.92
CA LEU A 28 -2.20 -6.37 9.58
C LEU A 28 -3.43 -7.29 9.61
N ASP A 29 -3.60 -8.10 10.64
CA ASP A 29 -4.77 -9.00 10.75
C ASP A 29 -6.07 -8.20 10.90
N VAL A 30 -6.06 -7.13 11.70
CA VAL A 30 -7.21 -6.22 11.84
C VAL A 30 -7.48 -5.51 10.51
N PHE A 31 -6.44 -5.01 9.84
CA PHE A 31 -6.56 -4.38 8.53
C PHE A 31 -7.15 -5.33 7.48
N ARG A 32 -6.67 -6.59 7.43
CA ARG A 32 -7.20 -7.61 6.54
C ARG A 32 -8.67 -7.91 6.79
N PHE A 33 -9.07 -8.00 8.06
CA PHE A 33 -10.46 -8.21 8.43
C PHE A 33 -11.34 -7.04 7.96
N ARG A 34 -10.85 -5.80 8.07
CA ARG A 34 -11.53 -4.61 7.53
C ARG A 34 -11.70 -4.72 6.01
N CYS A 35 -10.64 -5.04 5.27
CA CYS A 35 -10.72 -5.17 3.81
C CYS A 35 -11.63 -6.32 3.35
N ALA A 36 -11.74 -7.40 4.12
CA ALA A 36 -12.59 -8.55 3.77
C ALA A 36 -14.10 -8.24 3.75
N GLY A 37 -14.52 -7.13 4.37
CA GLY A 37 -15.92 -6.69 4.41
C GLY A 37 -16.42 -6.02 3.12
N SER A 38 -15.52 -5.65 2.21
CA SER A 38 -15.83 -4.92 0.97
C SER A 38 -15.47 -5.73 -0.28
N ALA A 39 -16.23 -5.54 -1.36
CA ALA A 39 -15.97 -6.21 -2.64
C ALA A 39 -14.65 -5.75 -3.31
N ALA A 40 -14.20 -4.54 -2.99
CA ALA A 40 -12.91 -3.98 -3.35
C ALA A 40 -12.46 -2.99 -2.25
N PRO A 41 -11.15 -2.81 -2.02
CA PRO A 41 -10.66 -1.77 -1.12
C PRO A 41 -11.05 -0.38 -1.64
N ASP A 42 -11.41 0.51 -0.72
CA ASP A 42 -11.56 1.93 -1.05
C ASP A 42 -10.19 2.57 -1.32
N ALA A 43 -10.18 3.85 -1.67
CA ALA A 43 -8.95 4.54 -2.05
C ALA A 43 -7.91 4.57 -0.91
N ASP A 44 -8.36 4.71 0.34
CA ASP A 44 -7.47 4.78 1.51
C ASP A 44 -6.91 3.39 1.86
N ASP A 45 -7.76 2.35 1.86
CA ASP A 45 -7.32 0.96 2.05
C ASP A 45 -6.35 0.54 0.94
N ALA A 46 -6.63 0.90 -0.30
CA ALA A 46 -5.76 0.63 -1.44
C ALA A 46 -4.41 1.35 -1.29
N ALA A 47 -4.42 2.59 -0.81
CA ALA A 47 -3.21 3.34 -0.52
C ALA A 47 -2.35 2.67 0.56
N VAL A 48 -2.98 2.21 1.65
CA VAL A 48 -2.32 1.46 2.73
C VAL A 48 -1.69 0.17 2.20
N VAL A 49 -2.40 -0.57 1.32
CA VAL A 49 -1.83 -1.76 0.67
C VAL A 49 -0.57 -1.42 -0.13
N ILE A 50 -0.60 -0.36 -0.93
CA ILE A 50 0.55 0.06 -1.74
C ILE A 50 1.73 0.47 -0.83
N ALA A 51 1.46 1.23 0.22
CA ALA A 51 2.46 1.65 1.20
C ALA A 51 3.11 0.44 1.90
N LEU A 52 2.31 -0.54 2.34
CA LEU A 52 2.83 -1.79 2.91
C LEU A 52 3.70 -2.57 1.92
N ASN A 53 3.28 -2.66 0.65
CA ASN A 53 4.10 -3.27 -0.40
C ASN A 53 5.44 -2.53 -0.58
N ALA A 54 5.44 -1.20 -0.54
CA ALA A 54 6.65 -0.39 -0.65
C ALA A 54 7.60 -0.60 0.53
N LEU A 55 7.10 -0.58 1.77
CA LEU A 55 7.90 -0.83 2.99
C LEU A 55 8.62 -2.19 2.94
N LEU A 56 7.97 -3.22 2.39
CA LEU A 56 8.53 -4.57 2.30
C LEU A 56 9.49 -4.79 1.13
N THR A 57 9.45 -3.95 0.09
CA THR A 57 10.23 -4.16 -1.16
C THR A 57 11.34 -3.16 -1.40
N ARG A 58 11.23 -1.97 -0.81
CA ARG A 58 12.17 -0.86 -1.00
C ARG A 58 12.70 -0.39 0.35
N PRO A 59 13.59 -1.18 1.00
CA PRO A 59 14.18 -0.79 2.28
C PRO A 59 14.87 0.58 2.24
N GLU A 60 15.40 0.97 1.09
CA GLU A 60 16.05 2.26 0.82
C GLU A 60 15.11 3.46 0.78
N GLU A 61 13.82 3.25 0.50
CA GLU A 61 12.78 4.30 0.44
C GLU A 61 11.95 4.36 1.73
N ARG A 62 12.30 3.58 2.76
CA ARG A 62 11.54 3.55 4.01
C ARG A 62 11.58 4.90 4.72
N PRO A 63 10.44 5.36 5.27
CA PRO A 63 10.42 6.51 6.16
C PRO A 63 11.31 6.28 7.39
N ALA A 64 11.92 7.35 7.90
CA ALA A 64 12.76 7.28 9.09
C ALA A 64 12.01 6.63 10.28
N GLY A 65 12.68 5.75 11.02
CA GLY A 65 12.08 5.03 12.15
C GLY A 65 11.21 3.84 11.77
N ILE A 66 11.16 3.44 10.50
CA ILE A 66 10.61 2.14 10.07
C ILE A 66 11.78 1.24 9.63
N GLY A 67 12.13 0.28 10.47
CA GLY A 67 13.16 -0.71 10.22
C GLY A 67 12.57 -2.12 10.03
N GLU A 68 13.45 -3.12 10.13
CA GLU A 68 13.04 -4.53 10.09
C GLU A 68 12.22 -4.92 11.33
N ALA A 69 12.48 -4.31 12.48
CA ALA A 69 11.79 -4.61 13.72
C ALA A 69 10.29 -4.25 13.65
N GLU A 70 9.97 -3.06 13.14
CA GLU A 70 8.58 -2.59 12.99
C GLU A 70 7.81 -3.37 11.92
N LEU A 71 8.53 -4.00 10.99
CA LEU A 71 7.95 -4.79 9.90
C LEU A 71 7.98 -6.30 10.17
N ALA A 72 8.62 -6.78 11.23
CA ALA A 72 8.89 -8.21 11.44
C ALA A 72 7.60 -9.05 11.47
N GLU A 73 6.54 -8.55 12.09
CA GLU A 73 5.24 -9.24 12.16
C GLU A 73 4.46 -9.20 10.85
N ILE A 74 4.73 -8.18 10.02
CA ILE A 74 4.12 -7.97 8.71
C ILE A 74 4.86 -8.78 7.65
N ASP A 75 6.18 -8.90 7.77
CA ASP A 75 7.07 -9.50 6.78
C ASP A 75 7.07 -11.04 6.84
N THR A 76 5.91 -11.63 6.57
CA THR A 76 5.74 -13.08 6.43
C THR A 76 5.36 -13.45 5.01
N ALA A 77 5.70 -14.68 4.59
CA ALA A 77 5.36 -15.18 3.25
C ALA A 77 3.84 -15.12 2.98
N PHE A 78 3.03 -15.39 3.99
CA PHE A 78 1.57 -15.32 3.91
C PHE A 78 1.08 -13.89 3.66
N ASN A 79 1.60 -12.93 4.43
CA ASN A 79 1.23 -11.52 4.32
C ASN A 79 1.70 -10.91 3.00
N ARG A 80 2.92 -11.22 2.56
CA ARG A 80 3.44 -10.84 1.23
C ARG A 80 2.56 -11.35 0.10
N SER A 81 2.10 -12.61 0.18
CA SER A 81 1.19 -13.19 -0.82
C SER A 81 -0.15 -12.47 -0.86
N TRP A 82 -0.72 -12.17 0.31
CA TRP A 82 -1.96 -11.40 0.42
C TRP A 82 -1.83 -9.98 -0.13
N LEU A 83 -0.80 -9.23 0.29
CA LEU A 83 -0.50 -7.88 -0.19
C LEU A 83 -0.30 -7.82 -1.71
N ARG A 84 0.37 -8.84 -2.27
CA ARG A 84 0.55 -8.98 -3.72
C ARG A 84 -0.78 -9.20 -4.45
N LYS A 85 -1.69 -9.99 -3.87
CA LYS A 85 -3.03 -10.20 -4.44
C LYS A 85 -3.80 -8.88 -4.45
N GLN A 86 -3.82 -8.16 -3.33
CA GLN A 86 -4.50 -6.86 -3.24
C GLN A 86 -3.93 -5.83 -4.21
N ALA A 87 -2.59 -5.74 -4.32
CA ALA A 87 -1.96 -4.83 -5.28
C ALA A 87 -2.35 -5.12 -6.75
N ARG A 88 -2.65 -6.38 -7.10
CA ARG A 88 -3.16 -6.71 -8.44
C ARG A 88 -4.62 -6.29 -8.63
N GLU A 89 -5.45 -6.42 -7.61
CA GLU A 89 -6.84 -5.97 -7.63
C GLU A 89 -6.91 -4.43 -7.73
N ILE A 90 -6.01 -3.71 -7.06
CA ILE A 90 -5.92 -2.25 -7.16
C ILE A 90 -5.49 -1.78 -8.57
N LEU A 91 -4.74 -2.61 -9.29
CA LEU A 91 -4.34 -2.33 -10.68
C LEU A 91 -5.43 -2.68 -11.71
N ASP A 92 -6.57 -3.23 -11.28
CA ASP A 92 -7.72 -3.46 -12.14
C ASP A 92 -8.50 -2.17 -12.33
N ALA A 93 -8.38 -1.60 -13.54
CA ALA A 93 -9.03 -0.35 -13.92
C ALA A 93 -10.56 -0.38 -13.86
N GLU A 94 -11.19 -1.56 -13.99
CA GLU A 94 -12.65 -1.66 -14.00
C GLU A 94 -13.27 -1.55 -12.59
N HIS A 95 -12.52 -1.93 -11.55
CA HIS A 95 -13.07 -2.10 -10.20
C HIS A 95 -12.33 -1.29 -9.11
N SER A 96 -11.15 -0.76 -9.41
CA SER A 96 -10.33 -0.04 -8.43
C SER A 96 -10.73 1.43 -8.34
N SER A 97 -11.27 1.80 -7.17
CA SER A 97 -11.57 3.19 -6.82
C SER A 97 -10.32 4.07 -6.81
N LEU A 98 -9.17 3.52 -6.41
CA LEU A 98 -7.88 4.22 -6.44
C LEU A 98 -7.36 4.41 -7.87
N TYR A 99 -7.56 3.43 -8.76
CA TYR A 99 -7.21 3.58 -10.18
C TYR A 99 -8.01 4.71 -10.84
N ALA A 100 -9.32 4.75 -10.60
CA ALA A 100 -10.18 5.84 -11.08
C ALA A 100 -9.72 7.22 -10.55
N HIS A 101 -9.20 7.27 -9.33
CA HIS A 101 -8.61 8.48 -8.77
C HIS A 101 -7.34 8.90 -9.52
N TRP A 102 -6.43 7.96 -9.78
CA TRP A 102 -5.21 8.25 -10.55
C TRP A 102 -5.48 8.66 -11.99
N GLU A 103 -6.52 8.11 -12.62
CA GLU A 103 -6.96 8.56 -13.96
C GLU A 103 -7.47 10.00 -13.91
N ALA A 104 -8.24 10.34 -12.88
CA ALA A 104 -8.75 11.70 -12.70
C ALA A 104 -7.65 12.75 -12.46
N THR A 105 -6.52 12.37 -11.87
CA THR A 105 -5.34 13.25 -11.69
C THR A 105 -4.42 13.29 -12.91
N GLY A 106 -4.57 12.36 -13.86
CA GLY A 106 -3.68 12.22 -15.01
C GLY A 106 -2.36 11.50 -14.69
N GLU A 107 -2.24 10.89 -13.50
CA GLU A 107 -1.02 10.26 -12.99
C GLU A 107 -1.07 8.71 -13.04
N ALA A 108 -2.15 8.14 -13.60
CA ALA A 108 -2.38 6.70 -13.64
C ALA A 108 -1.19 5.89 -14.18
N GLU A 109 -0.52 6.38 -15.23
CA GLU A 109 0.61 5.63 -15.82
C GLU A 109 1.78 5.49 -14.83
N GLU A 110 2.08 6.53 -14.07
CA GLU A 110 3.17 6.55 -13.09
C GLU A 110 2.86 5.62 -11.91
N TRP A 111 1.65 5.73 -11.36
CA TRP A 111 1.19 4.91 -10.24
C TRP A 111 1.08 3.43 -10.60
N VAL A 112 0.59 3.11 -11.81
CA VAL A 112 0.55 1.73 -12.32
C VAL A 112 1.96 1.16 -12.45
N ARG A 113 2.91 1.95 -12.98
CA ARG A 113 4.31 1.54 -13.14
C ARG A 113 4.98 1.28 -11.79
N ALA A 114 4.82 2.21 -10.84
CA ALA A 114 5.36 2.08 -9.49
C ALA A 114 4.82 0.82 -8.79
N THR A 115 3.49 0.66 -8.77
CA THR A 115 2.80 -0.46 -8.11
C THR A 115 3.18 -1.80 -8.73
N ARG A 116 3.27 -1.90 -10.07
CA ARG A 116 3.74 -3.11 -10.76
C ARG A 116 5.16 -3.50 -10.35
N GLY A 117 6.04 -2.51 -10.16
CA GLY A 117 7.40 -2.73 -9.66
C GLY A 117 7.41 -3.47 -8.30
N LEU A 118 6.54 -3.05 -7.37
CA LEU A 118 6.43 -3.65 -6.03
C LEU A 118 6.00 -5.12 -6.11
N THR A 119 4.97 -5.42 -6.93
CA THR A 119 4.44 -6.79 -7.06
C THR A 119 5.46 -7.80 -7.60
N ARG A 120 6.46 -7.33 -8.36
CA ARG A 120 7.51 -8.17 -8.95
C ARG A 120 8.61 -8.53 -7.95
N ILE A 121 8.88 -7.66 -6.98
CA ILE A 121 9.96 -7.79 -5.99
C ILE A 121 9.55 -8.68 -4.82
N LEU A 122 8.26 -8.69 -4.43
CA LEU A 122 7.75 -9.50 -3.32
C LEU A 122 7.86 -11.03 -3.51
N ARG A 123 8.57 -11.53 -4.53
CA ARG A 123 8.49 -12.90 -5.06
C ARG A 123 8.77 -13.97 -4.04
#